data_AF-A0AAN5BUC5-F1
#
_entry.id   AF-A0AAN5BUC5-F1
#
_cell.length_a   1.000
_cell.length_b   1.000
_cell.length_c   1.000
_cell.angle_alpha   90.00
_cell.angle_beta   90.00
_cell.angle_gamma   90.00
#
_symmetry.space_group_name_H-M   'P 1'
#
loop_
_entity.id
_entity.type
_entity.pdbx_description
1 polymer ?
#
loop_
_entity_poly.entity_id
_entity_poly.type
_entity_poly.pdbx_seq_one_letter_code
_entity_poly.pdbx_strand_id
1 'polypeptide(L)'
;MYIPACPVTEANANYVKRQRNDFLEGVPPPDFPGGKGESEHLGRATEAGLRKSTSQLGLRSLGLTKWDLNDQSLTQGQRLVLDKSNKILGF
;
A
#
# COMPACT_ATOMS: atom_id res chain seq x y z
N MET A 1 -1.95 -18.75 2.81
CA MET A 1 -1.90 -17.28 2.62
C MET A 1 -0.79 -16.74 3.51
N TYR A 2 0.18 -16.00 2.95
CA TYR A 2 1.27 -15.39 3.72
C TYR A 2 0.94 -13.91 3.96
N ILE A 3 0.76 -13.51 5.22
CA ILE A 3 0.44 -12.13 5.61
C ILE A 3 1.35 -11.74 6.80
N PRO A 4 2.43 -10.99 6.56
CA PRO A 4 3.33 -10.55 7.62
C PRO A 4 2.81 -9.29 8.33
N ALA A 5 3.37 -9.02 9.52
CA ALA A 5 3.27 -7.71 10.15
C ALA A 5 4.41 -6.80 9.65
N CYS A 6 4.07 -5.81 8.82
CA CYS A 6 5.02 -4.82 8.30
C CYS A 6 4.64 -3.43 8.84
N PRO A 7 5.36 -2.87 9.83
CA PRO A 7 5.03 -1.57 10.40
C PRO A 7 5.31 -0.45 9.40
N VAL A 8 4.67 0.72 9.57
CA VAL A 8 4.97 1.89 8.74
C VAL A 8 6.35 2.42 9.12
N THR A 9 7.27 2.34 8.17
CA THR A 9 8.61 2.93 8.20
C THR A 9 8.88 3.58 6.86
N GLU A 10 9.90 4.43 6.74
CA GLU A 10 10.29 5.01 5.45
C GLU A 10 10.69 3.93 4.43
N ALA A 11 11.41 2.89 4.88
CA ALA A 11 11.79 1.76 4.02
C ALA A 11 10.55 1.00 3.51
N ASN A 12 9.60 0.70 4.40
CA ASN A 12 8.38 0.00 4.02
C ASN A 12 7.45 0.87 3.16
N ALA A 13 7.41 2.19 3.37
CA ALA A 13 6.65 3.10 2.52
C ALA A 13 7.20 3.14 1.08
N ASN A 14 8.53 3.11 0.91
CA ASN A 14 9.15 3.00 -0.41
C ASN A 14 8.82 1.66 -1.08
N TYR A 15 8.76 0.57 -0.31
CA TYR A 15 8.33 -0.72 -0.82
C TYR A 15 6.86 -0.70 -1.26
N VAL A 16 5.96 -0.21 -0.40
CA VAL A 16 4.51 -0.09 -0.69
C VAL A 16 4.28 0.75 -1.94
N LYS A 17 5.06 1.82 -2.17
CA LYS A 17 4.97 2.60 -3.41
C LYS A 17 5.19 1.75 -4.66
N ARG A 18 6.23 0.90 -4.67
CA ARG A 18 6.54 0.01 -5.80
C ARG A 18 5.48 -1.08 -5.92
N GLN A 19 5.16 -1.74 -4.82
CA GLN A 19 4.12 -2.76 -4.75
C GLN A 19 2.77 -2.25 -5.26
N ARG A 20 2.38 -1.01 -4.92
CA ARG A 20 1.15 -0.38 -5.41
C ARG A 20 1.15 -0.28 -6.93
N ASN A 21 2.25 0.16 -7.52
CA ASN A 21 2.35 0.28 -8.97
C ASN A 21 2.27 -1.11 -9.63
N ASP A 22 2.99 -2.10 -9.10
CA ASP A 22 2.97 -3.47 -9.62
C ASP A 22 1.57 -4.10 -9.51
N PHE A 23 0.87 -3.83 -8.40
CA PHE A 23 -0.52 -4.24 -8.20
C PHE A 23 -1.47 -3.61 -9.24
N LEU A 24 -1.31 -2.34 -9.57
CA LEU A 24 -2.15 -1.70 -10.59
C LEU A 24 -1.92 -2.33 -11.98
N GLU A 25 -0.66 -2.56 -12.34
CA GLU A 25 -0.28 -3.22 -13.59
C GLU A 25 -0.61 -4.73 -13.61
N GLY A 26 -0.77 -5.35 -12.43
CA GLY A 26 -1.05 -6.78 -12.28
C GLY A 26 0.17 -7.68 -12.44
N VAL A 27 1.36 -7.14 -12.25
CA VAL A 27 2.62 -7.88 -12.33
C VAL A 27 3.11 -8.30 -10.94
N PRO A 28 4.03 -9.28 -10.83
CA PRO A 28 4.56 -9.70 -9.54
C PRO A 28 5.30 -8.56 -8.83
N PRO A 29 5.22 -8.48 -7.48
CA PRO A 29 5.98 -7.50 -6.71
C PRO A 29 7.50 -7.75 -6.79
N PRO A 30 8.34 -6.76 -6.43
CA PRO A 30 9.76 -6.72 -6.84
C PRO A 30 10.65 -7.79 -6.18
N ASP A 31 10.18 -8.39 -5.09
CA ASP A 31 10.91 -9.43 -4.35
C ASP A 31 10.69 -10.84 -4.93
N PHE A 32 9.82 -10.98 -5.94
CA PHE A 32 9.49 -12.24 -6.59
C PHE A 32 10.00 -12.25 -8.03
N PRO A 33 10.13 -13.44 -8.65
CA PRO A 33 10.42 -13.52 -10.09
C PRO A 33 9.41 -12.70 -10.89
N GLY A 34 9.92 -11.83 -11.78
CA GLY A 34 9.09 -10.97 -12.61
C GLY A 34 8.32 -11.73 -13.71
N GLY A 35 7.64 -10.97 -14.58
CA GLY A 35 6.85 -11.51 -15.68
C GLY A 35 5.49 -10.81 -15.78
N LYS A 36 4.57 -11.41 -16.53
CA LYS A 36 3.21 -10.86 -16.70
C LYS A 36 2.36 -10.96 -15.42
N GLY A 37 2.71 -11.87 -14.51
CA GLY A 37 1.94 -12.08 -13.29
C GLY A 37 0.48 -12.41 -13.60
N GLU A 38 -0.43 -11.66 -13.00
CA GLU A 38 -1.87 -11.83 -13.13
C GLU A 38 -2.49 -10.82 -14.11
N SER A 39 -1.69 -10.05 -14.85
CA SER A 39 -2.15 -8.92 -15.67
C SER A 39 -3.24 -9.28 -16.68
N GLU A 40 -3.28 -10.54 -17.13
CA GLU A 40 -4.22 -11.09 -18.11
C GLU A 40 -5.32 -11.97 -17.47
N HIS A 41 -5.33 -12.14 -16.15
CA HIS A 41 -6.28 -13.00 -15.47
C HIS A 41 -7.66 -12.34 -15.34
N LEU A 42 -8.70 -13.09 -15.73
CA LEU A 42 -10.08 -12.71 -15.46
C LEU A 42 -10.37 -12.85 -13.95
N GLY A 43 -10.99 -11.83 -13.36
CA GLY A 43 -11.34 -11.81 -11.94
C GLY A 43 -10.22 -11.38 -10.98
N ARG A 44 -9.09 -10.87 -11.49
CA ARG A 44 -8.03 -10.27 -10.66
C ARG A 44 -8.58 -9.14 -9.77
N ALA A 45 -8.05 -9.04 -8.55
CA ALA A 45 -8.34 -7.92 -7.67
C ALA A 45 -7.88 -6.59 -8.29
N THR A 46 -8.72 -5.56 -8.20
CA THR A 46 -8.43 -4.21 -8.73
C THR A 46 -8.60 -3.18 -7.63
N GLU A 47 -8.05 -1.98 -7.82
CA GLU A 47 -8.31 -0.86 -6.92
C GLU A 47 -9.82 -0.60 -6.77
N ALA A 48 -10.58 -0.62 -7.87
CA ALA A 48 -12.03 -0.44 -7.83
C ALA A 48 -12.74 -1.53 -7.00
N GLY A 49 -12.26 -2.76 -7.08
CA GLY A 49 -12.71 -3.87 -6.23
C GLY A 49 -12.39 -3.62 -4.76
N LEU A 50 -11.14 -3.25 -4.45
CA LEU A 50 -10.69 -2.96 -3.08
C LEU A 50 -11.48 -1.82 -2.44
N ARG A 51 -11.75 -0.74 -3.17
CA ARG A 51 -12.56 0.38 -2.67
C ARG A 51 -13.98 -0.03 -2.26
N LYS A 52 -14.48 -1.17 -2.75
CA LYS A 52 -15.78 -1.74 -2.37
C LYS A 52 -15.67 -2.81 -1.28
N SER A 53 -14.51 -3.45 -1.13
CA SER A 53 -14.33 -4.64 -0.30
C SER A 53 -13.51 -4.43 0.97
N THR A 54 -12.84 -3.27 1.14
CA THR A 54 -12.05 -2.97 2.33
C THR A 54 -12.33 -1.59 2.92
N SER A 55 -11.83 -1.38 4.14
CA SER A 55 -11.95 -0.12 4.88
C SER A 55 -10.91 0.92 4.41
N GLN A 56 -11.02 2.15 4.89
CA GLN A 56 -10.00 3.18 4.66
C GLN A 56 -8.61 2.77 5.17
N LEU A 57 -8.55 2.02 6.27
CA LEU A 57 -7.28 1.50 6.79
C LEU A 57 -6.65 0.50 5.81
N GLY A 58 -7.46 -0.36 5.18
CA GLY A 58 -6.98 -1.29 4.14
C GLY A 58 -6.49 -0.58 2.88
N LEU A 59 -7.15 0.50 2.46
CA LEU A 59 -6.68 1.32 1.35
C LEU A 59 -5.35 2.03 1.68
N ARG A 60 -5.20 2.54 2.91
CA ARG A 60 -3.95 3.15 3.39
C ARG A 60 -2.80 2.15 3.45
N SER A 61 -3.04 0.93 3.94
CA SER A 61 -2.00 -0.11 4.02
C SER A 61 -1.49 -0.54 2.64
N LEU A 62 -2.29 -0.36 1.59
CA LEU A 62 -1.93 -0.61 0.19
C LEU A 62 -1.39 0.64 -0.54
N GLY A 63 -1.23 1.77 0.16
CA GLY A 63 -0.76 3.03 -0.43
C GLY A 63 -1.75 3.68 -1.41
N LEU A 64 -3.01 3.25 -1.44
CA LEU A 64 -4.06 3.75 -2.34
C LEU A 64 -4.73 5.03 -1.83
N THR A 65 -4.54 5.36 -0.55
CA THR A 65 -4.98 6.60 0.09
C THR A 65 -3.97 7.08 1.12
N LYS A 66 -4.01 8.38 1.43
CA LYS A 66 -3.11 8.99 2.42
C LYS A 66 -3.47 8.58 3.85
N TRP A 67 -2.45 8.49 4.70
CA TRP A 67 -2.60 8.39 6.15
C TRP A 67 -3.25 9.65 6.72
N ASP A 68 -4.11 9.45 7.72
CA ASP A 68 -4.74 10.56 8.45
C ASP A 68 -3.82 11.05 9.56
N LEU A 69 -3.33 12.27 9.40
CA LEU A 69 -2.50 12.92 10.40
C LEU A 69 -3.34 13.63 11.45
N ASN A 70 -4.65 13.82 11.26
CA ASN A 70 -5.49 14.55 12.22
C ASN A 70 -5.96 13.69 13.40
N ASP A 71 -5.65 12.39 13.39
CA ASP A 71 -5.93 11.50 14.51
C ASP A 71 -5.17 11.97 15.77
N GLN A 72 -5.94 12.32 16.80
CA GLN A 72 -5.43 12.85 18.07
C GLN A 72 -4.74 11.78 18.92
N SER A 73 -4.96 10.49 18.63
CA SER A 73 -4.31 9.38 19.34
C SER A 73 -2.86 9.16 18.91
N LEU A 74 -2.42 9.78 17.82
CA LEU A 74 -1.06 9.63 17.29
C LEU A 74 -0.03 10.29 18.21
N THR A 75 0.93 9.50 18.67
CA THR A 75 2.17 10.01 19.26
C THR A 75 2.95 10.83 18.23
N GLN A 76 3.88 11.68 18.69
CA GLN A 76 4.73 12.48 17.81
C GLN A 76 5.49 11.62 16.79
N GLY A 77 6.05 10.49 17.22
CA GLY A 77 6.79 9.58 16.34
C GLY A 77 5.90 8.93 15.27
N GLN A 78 4.70 8.49 15.64
CA GLN A 78 3.73 7.96 14.68
C GLN A 78 3.33 9.02 13.65
N ARG A 79 2.99 10.23 14.10
CA ARG A 79 2.64 11.35 13.21
C ARG A 79 3.75 11.65 12.21
N LEU A 80 5.01 11.68 12.67
CA LEU A 80 6.16 11.95 11.81
C LEU A 80 6.35 10.86 10.74
N VAL A 81 6.27 9.58 11.10
CA VAL A 81 6.48 8.49 10.12
C VAL A 81 5.33 8.38 9.14
N LEU A 82 4.08 8.66 9.56
CA LEU A 82 2.92 8.70 8.66
C LEU A 82 3.02 9.89 7.68
N ASP A 83 3.48 11.05 8.13
CA ASP A 83 3.72 12.21 7.26
C ASP A 83 4.79 11.92 6.19
N LYS A 84 5.92 11.33 6.60
CA LYS A 84 6.96 10.89 5.66
C LYS A 84 6.45 9.84 4.68
N SER A 85 5.64 8.89 5.16
CA SER A 85 5.00 7.88 4.32
C SER A 85 4.09 8.50 3.26
N ASN A 86 3.27 9.50 3.62
CA ASN A 86 2.44 10.25 2.66
C ASN A 86 3.29 10.89 1.56
N LYS A 87 4.37 11.59 1.93
CA LYS A 87 5.29 12.22 0.98
C LYS A 87 5.94 11.20 0.03
N ILE A 88 6.38 10.06 0.55
CA ILE A 88 6.96 8.97 -0.26
C ILE A 88 5.93 8.44 -1.27
N LEU A 89 4.69 8.22 -0.82
CA LEU A 89 3.59 7.70 -1.63
C LEU A 89 3.04 8.71 -2.66
N GLY A 90 3.41 9.99 -2.53
CA GLY A 90 3.04 11.08 -3.44
C GLY A 90 1.76 11.81 -3.04
N PHE A 91 1.42 11.84 -1.75
CA PHE A 91 0.28 12.57 -1.18
C PHE A 91 0.68 13.87 -0.50
#